data_AF-A0A1R2BKS9-F1
#
_entry.id   AF-A0A1R2BKS9-F1
#
_cell.length_a   1.000
_cell.length_b   1.000
_cell.length_c   1.000
_cell.angle_alpha   90.00
_cell.angle_beta   90.00
_cell.angle_gamma   90.00
#
_symmetry.space_group_name_H-M   'P 1'
#
loop_
_entity.id
_entity.type
_entity.pdbx_description
1 polymer ?
#
loop_
_entity_poly.entity_id
_entity_poly.type
_entity_poly.pdbx_seq_one_letter_code
_entity_poly.pdbx_strand_id
1 'polypeptide(L)'
;MLSNKTGKKELLVLTIDLGAKKDEIHVYDTDTPHNLAQVFCKHHNLDLNAEDSISQYISLNLSKLASPIKPKIPQNFIETIPEIVSQAKRLIQERSKDINSKSITKTPSKKTHGKSLPGERLYYQGIVEKKIKEENVSKIIAEREAEEINQATFRPKINRNYSSRGIDDKRLGEKEIKGKIIIKRINIVEEIMKNCTFKPSVNKMSLLMDKARIKEKNLHLYLNFRRRTEESPPRTTDRKRQGKNV
;
A
#
# COMPACT_ATOMS: atom_id res chain seq x y z
N MET A 1 24.19 -11.24 -21.33
CA MET A 1 25.00 -11.59 -20.14
C MET A 1 26.46 -11.45 -20.56
N LEU A 2 27.24 -10.65 -19.83
CA LEU A 2 28.64 -10.40 -20.14
C LEU A 2 29.47 -11.58 -19.62
N SER A 3 29.86 -12.49 -20.51
CA SER A 3 30.78 -13.59 -20.17
C SER A 3 32.22 -13.13 -20.38
N ASN A 4 33.02 -13.08 -19.32
CA ASN A 4 34.46 -12.79 -19.41
C ASN A 4 35.23 -13.99 -20.01
N LYS A 5 36.44 -13.74 -20.50
CA LYS A 5 37.33 -14.69 -21.23
C LYS A 5 37.65 -16.00 -20.48
N THR A 6 37.32 -16.09 -19.19
CA THR A 6 37.55 -17.25 -18.32
C THR A 6 36.35 -18.20 -18.25
N GLY A 7 35.24 -17.92 -18.97
CA GLY A 7 34.03 -18.75 -18.96
C GLY A 7 33.21 -18.66 -17.66
N LYS A 8 33.66 -17.86 -16.69
CA LYS A 8 32.96 -17.64 -15.43
C LYS A 8 31.86 -16.61 -15.60
N LYS A 9 30.71 -16.87 -14.99
CA LYS A 9 29.58 -15.94 -14.98
C LYS A 9 29.78 -14.91 -13.87
N GLU A 10 29.96 -13.65 -14.25
CA GLU A 10 30.00 -12.53 -13.32
C GLU A 10 28.60 -12.30 -12.73
N LEU A 11 28.51 -12.28 -11.40
CA LEU A 11 27.25 -12.11 -10.67
C LEU A 11 27.04 -10.67 -10.22
N LEU A 12 28.10 -10.03 -9.73
CA LEU A 12 28.03 -8.72 -9.10
C LEU A 12 29.39 -8.02 -9.13
N VAL A 13 29.39 -6.71 -9.35
CA VAL A 13 30.55 -5.85 -9.16
C VAL A 13 30.27 -4.96 -7.95
N LEU A 14 31.15 -5.00 -6.95
CA LEU A 14 31.04 -4.23 -5.72
C LEU A 14 32.14 -3.18 -5.65
N THR A 15 31.78 -1.91 -5.62
CA THR A 15 32.75 -0.82 -5.38
C THR A 15 32.93 -0.60 -3.89
N ILE A 16 34.16 -0.73 -3.39
CA ILE A 16 34.52 -0.44 -2.00
C ILE A 16 35.27 0.89 -1.95
N ASP A 17 34.80 1.77 -1.06
CA ASP A 17 35.44 3.05 -0.79
C ASP A 17 36.39 2.92 0.41
N LEU A 18 37.69 3.09 0.17
CA LEU A 18 38.75 3.07 1.19
C LEU A 18 39.15 4.50 1.59
N GLY A 19 38.32 5.50 1.29
CA GLY A 19 38.54 6.91 1.60
C GLY A 19 39.30 7.63 0.49
N ALA A 20 40.61 7.40 0.38
CA ALA A 20 41.43 8.06 -0.64
C ALA A 20 41.38 7.37 -2.02
N LYS A 21 40.98 6.09 -2.04
CA LYS A 21 40.90 5.26 -3.24
C LYS A 21 39.60 4.47 -3.23
N LYS A 22 39.06 4.22 -4.42
CA LYS A 22 37.96 3.31 -4.66
C LYS A 22 38.47 2.16 -5.49
N ASP A 23 38.03 0.95 -5.16
CA ASP A 23 38.36 -0.25 -5.91
C ASP A 23 37.14 -1.16 -6.06
N GLU A 24 37.20 -2.07 -7.02
CA GLU A 24 36.08 -2.92 -7.40
C GLU A 24 36.38 -4.40 -7.13
N ILE A 25 35.41 -5.09 -6.52
CA ILE A 25 35.42 -6.54 -6.36
C ILE A 25 34.45 -7.15 -7.35
N HIS A 26 34.99 -7.94 -8.27
CA HIS A 26 34.22 -8.74 -9.21
C HIS A 26 33.90 -10.10 -8.58
N VAL A 27 32.60 -10.37 -8.40
CA VAL A 27 32.10 -11.60 -7.77
C VAL A 27 31.60 -12.55 -8.84
N TYR A 28 32.18 -13.75 -8.92
CA TYR A 28 31.77 -14.81 -9.84
C TYR A 28 31.01 -15.94 -9.12
N ASP A 29 30.35 -16.79 -9.88
CA ASP A 29 29.52 -17.89 -9.35
C ASP A 29 30.30 -18.95 -8.55
N THR A 30 31.58 -19.17 -8.87
CA THR A 30 32.44 -20.13 -8.18
C THR A 30 33.05 -19.61 -6.89
N ASP A 31 32.95 -18.31 -6.63
CA ASP A 31 33.78 -17.67 -5.63
C ASP A 31 33.08 -17.65 -4.25
N THR A 32 33.86 -17.87 -3.19
CA THR A 32 33.35 -17.76 -1.82
C THR A 32 33.59 -16.34 -1.29
N PRO A 33 32.62 -15.74 -0.56
CA PRO A 33 32.76 -14.38 -0.02
C PRO A 33 33.98 -14.18 0.85
N HIS A 34 34.38 -15.21 1.60
CA HIS A 34 35.56 -15.18 2.46
C HIS A 34 36.87 -15.12 1.65
N ASN A 35 37.02 -15.95 0.60
CA ASN A 35 38.21 -15.92 -0.24
C ASN A 35 38.37 -14.58 -0.98
N LEU A 36 37.27 -14.00 -1.47
CA LEU A 36 37.30 -12.69 -2.12
C LEU A 36 37.71 -11.57 -1.16
N ALA A 37 37.14 -11.56 0.05
CA ALA A 37 37.51 -10.61 1.09
C ALA A 37 38.98 -10.76 1.47
N GLN A 38 39.48 -11.99 1.64
CA GLN A 38 40.87 -12.25 1.97
C GLN A 38 41.84 -11.75 0.89
N VAL A 39 41.55 -12.02 -0.40
CA VAL A 39 42.37 -11.56 -1.53
C VAL A 39 42.38 -10.03 -1.59
N PHE A 40 41.22 -9.41 -1.39
CA PHE A 40 41.09 -7.96 -1.38
C PHE A 40 41.85 -7.31 -0.21
N CYS A 41 41.72 -7.86 1.00
CA CYS A 41 42.44 -7.37 2.18
C CYS A 41 43.95 -7.53 2.04
N LYS A 42 44.42 -8.66 1.48
CA LYS A 42 45.85 -8.87 1.18
C LYS A 42 46.39 -7.87 0.15
N HIS A 43 45.60 -7.55 -0.87
CA HIS A 43 45.99 -6.60 -1.90
C HIS A 43 46.09 -5.16 -1.38
N HIS A 44 45.21 -4.77 -0.45
CA HIS A 44 45.13 -3.42 0.10
C HIS A 44 45.79 -3.27 1.49
N ASN A 45 46.47 -4.30 1.98
CA ASN A 45 47.08 -4.35 3.32
C ASN A 45 46.10 -3.98 4.44
N LEU A 46 44.88 -4.51 4.39
CA LEU A 46 43.84 -4.28 5.39
C LEU A 46 43.95 -5.29 6.53
N ASP A 47 43.51 -4.87 7.72
CA ASP A 47 43.51 -5.70 8.94
C ASP A 47 42.50 -6.86 8.86
N LEU A 48 42.74 -7.92 9.64
CA LEU A 48 41.90 -9.12 9.71
C LEU A 48 40.45 -8.80 10.10
N ASN A 49 40.25 -7.76 10.93
CA ASN A 49 38.90 -7.29 11.29
C ASN A 49 38.11 -6.73 10.10
N ALA A 50 38.79 -6.20 9.08
CA ALA A 50 38.16 -5.71 7.86
C ALA A 50 37.76 -6.88 6.93
N GLU A 51 38.49 -7.99 6.96
CA GLU A 51 38.18 -9.19 6.17
C GLU A 51 36.78 -9.74 6.49
N ASP A 52 36.46 -9.90 7.77
CA ASP A 52 35.13 -10.37 8.20
C ASP A 52 34.03 -9.40 7.78
N SER A 53 34.27 -8.10 7.92
CA SER A 53 33.32 -7.04 7.57
C SER A 53 33.03 -7.04 6.06
N ILE A 54 34.06 -7.16 5.22
CA ILE A 54 33.93 -7.21 3.76
C ILE A 54 33.27 -8.53 3.34
N SER A 55 33.62 -9.65 3.95
CA SER A 55 33.01 -10.95 3.68
C SER A 55 31.50 -10.96 3.97
N GLN A 56 31.09 -10.39 5.11
CA GLN A 56 29.68 -10.22 5.45
C GLN A 56 28.96 -9.30 4.47
N TYR A 57 29.60 -8.21 4.06
CA TYR A 57 29.04 -7.27 3.08
C TYR A 57 28.81 -7.95 1.70
N ILE A 58 29.77 -8.73 1.22
CA ILE A 58 29.62 -9.50 -0.03
C ILE A 58 28.46 -10.50 0.11
N SER A 59 28.43 -11.27 1.20
CA SER A 59 27.39 -12.27 1.49
C SER A 59 25.99 -11.65 1.53
N LEU A 60 25.85 -10.48 2.15
CA LEU A 60 24.58 -9.76 2.27
C LEU A 60 24.07 -9.30 0.90
N ASN A 61 24.95 -8.80 0.02
CA ASN A 61 24.53 -8.39 -1.32
C ASN A 61 24.21 -9.58 -2.24
N LEU A 62 24.94 -10.69 -2.12
CA LEU A 62 24.57 -11.94 -2.80
C LEU A 62 23.20 -12.45 -2.36
N SER A 63 22.86 -12.34 -1.06
CA SER A 63 21.54 -12.74 -0.55
C SER A 63 20.39 -11.90 -1.13
N LYS A 64 20.61 -10.59 -1.36
CA LYS A 64 19.63 -9.69 -1.98
C LYS A 64 19.36 -10.04 -3.44
N LEU A 65 20.37 -10.56 -4.15
CA LEU A 65 20.22 -11.01 -5.53
C LEU A 65 19.51 -12.37 -5.63
N ALA A 66 19.71 -13.24 -4.64
CA ALA A 66 19.11 -14.57 -4.61
C ALA A 66 17.61 -14.57 -4.20
N SER A 67 17.16 -13.57 -3.44
CA SER A 67 15.75 -13.48 -3.03
C SER A 67 14.91 -12.67 -4.03
N PRO A 68 13.92 -13.25 -4.74
CA PRO A 68 12.85 -12.46 -5.31
C PRO A 68 12.12 -11.77 -4.14
N ILE A 69 12.02 -10.45 -4.21
CA ILE A 69 11.44 -9.58 -3.18
C ILE A 69 10.12 -10.18 -2.67
N LYS A 70 10.17 -10.85 -1.51
CA LYS A 70 9.03 -11.01 -0.62
C LYS A 70 9.33 -10.14 0.60
N PRO A 71 8.42 -9.23 0.98
CA PRO A 71 8.64 -8.36 2.13
C PRO A 71 8.92 -9.21 3.38
N LYS A 72 10.02 -8.91 4.08
CA LYS A 72 10.38 -9.56 5.35
C LYS A 72 9.25 -9.32 6.36
N ILE A 73 8.50 -10.38 6.61
CA ILE A 73 7.64 -10.51 7.79
C ILE A 73 8.58 -10.87 8.96
N PRO A 74 8.48 -10.21 10.13
CA PRO A 74 9.36 -10.45 11.27
C PRO A 74 9.29 -11.91 11.76
N GLN A 75 10.44 -12.45 12.16
CA GLN A 75 10.72 -13.87 12.42
C GLN A 75 10.03 -14.47 13.66
N ASN A 76 9.08 -13.77 14.31
CA ASN A 76 8.38 -14.27 15.49
C ASN A 76 7.07 -15.04 15.17
N PHE A 77 6.79 -15.32 13.88
CA PHE A 77 5.50 -15.88 13.45
C PHE A 77 5.52 -17.39 13.10
N ILE A 78 6.63 -18.09 13.29
CA ILE A 78 6.79 -19.46 12.75
C ILE A 78 6.20 -20.54 13.68
N GLU A 79 6.01 -20.27 14.97
CA GLU A 79 5.51 -21.31 15.90
C GLU A 79 3.98 -21.43 15.95
N THR A 80 3.22 -20.44 15.46
CA THR A 80 1.74 -20.43 15.57
C THR A 80 1.00 -20.83 14.29
N ILE A 81 1.70 -21.05 13.18
CA ILE A 81 1.08 -21.38 11.88
C ILE A 81 0.25 -22.69 11.91
N PRO A 82 0.72 -23.82 12.49
CA PRO A 82 -0.09 -25.04 12.52
C PRO A 82 -1.33 -24.91 13.43
N GLU A 83 -1.27 -24.05 14.45
CA GLU A 83 -2.37 -23.81 15.39
C GLU A 83 -3.45 -22.88 14.80
N ILE A 84 -3.05 -21.83 14.10
CA ILE A 84 -3.97 -20.93 13.38
C ILE A 84 -4.68 -21.69 12.24
N VAL A 85 -3.97 -22.56 11.52
CA VAL A 85 -4.56 -23.38 10.44
C VAL A 85 -5.54 -24.42 11.00
N SER A 86 -5.27 -24.98 12.19
CA SER A 86 -6.19 -25.92 12.84
C SER A 86 -7.40 -25.23 13.47
N GLN A 87 -7.27 -24.04 14.04
CA GLN A 87 -8.40 -23.22 14.50
C GLN A 87 -9.29 -22.76 13.34
N ALA A 88 -8.71 -22.33 12.21
CA ALA A 88 -9.48 -21.92 11.04
C ALA A 88 -10.30 -23.09 10.44
N LYS A 89 -9.75 -24.32 10.42
CA LYS A 89 -10.48 -25.51 9.97
C LYS A 89 -11.67 -25.85 10.88
N ARG A 90 -11.56 -25.69 12.20
CA ARG A 90 -12.67 -25.90 13.15
C ARG A 90 -13.82 -24.91 12.92
N LEU A 91 -13.51 -23.63 12.75
CA LEU A 91 -14.52 -22.59 12.50
C LEU A 91 -15.31 -22.76 11.18
N ILE A 92 -14.68 -23.32 10.14
CA ILE A 92 -15.34 -23.63 8.86
C ILE A 92 -16.28 -24.85 9.01
N GLN A 93 -15.90 -25.83 9.84
CA GLN A 93 -16.70 -27.03 10.08
C GLN A 93 -17.91 -26.76 10.99
N GLU A 94 -17.82 -25.78 11.90
CA GLU A 94 -18.95 -25.35 12.74
C GLU A 94 -19.96 -24.51 11.93
N ARG A 95 -19.51 -23.60 11.06
CA ARG A 95 -20.41 -22.81 10.20
C ARG A 95 -21.20 -23.61 9.17
N SER A 96 -20.75 -24.82 8.83
CA SER A 96 -21.43 -25.68 7.86
C SER A 96 -22.52 -26.57 8.48
N LYS A 97 -22.64 -26.63 9.82
CA LYS A 97 -23.68 -27.40 10.52
C LYS A 97 -24.93 -26.58 10.84
N ASP A 98 -24.84 -25.25 10.87
CA ASP A 98 -25.94 -24.39 11.32
C ASP A 98 -26.83 -23.82 10.21
N ILE A 99 -26.56 -24.12 8.93
CA ILE A 99 -27.37 -23.59 7.80
C ILE A 99 -28.57 -24.49 7.46
N ASN A 100 -28.73 -25.63 8.13
CA ASN A 100 -29.82 -26.57 7.84
C ASN A 100 -30.93 -26.57 8.89
N SER A 101 -31.58 -25.44 9.16
CA SER A 101 -33.00 -25.41 9.55
C SER A 101 -33.61 -23.99 9.54
N LYS A 102 -34.77 -23.85 8.89
CA LYS A 102 -35.77 -22.75 8.94
C LYS A 102 -35.37 -21.45 8.20
N SER A 103 -36.18 -20.83 7.33
CA SER A 103 -37.58 -21.02 6.96
C SER A 103 -37.91 -20.29 5.65
N ILE A 104 -38.84 -20.91 4.92
CA ILE A 104 -39.59 -20.49 3.73
C ILE A 104 -40.17 -19.07 3.82
N THR A 105 -39.95 -18.24 2.80
CA THR A 105 -41.02 -17.44 2.18
C THR A 105 -40.85 -17.45 0.67
N LYS A 106 -41.91 -17.86 -0.02
CA LYS A 106 -41.97 -18.06 -1.48
C LYS A 106 -42.19 -16.72 -2.18
N THR A 107 -41.38 -16.42 -3.19
CA THR A 107 -41.85 -15.66 -4.35
C THR A 107 -41.59 -16.47 -5.63
N PRO A 108 -42.56 -16.55 -6.56
CA PRO A 108 -42.43 -17.32 -7.78
C PRO A 108 -41.95 -16.41 -8.92
N SER A 109 -40.77 -16.68 -9.47
CA SER A 109 -40.56 -16.43 -10.90
C SER A 109 -39.47 -17.35 -11.45
N LYS A 110 -39.90 -18.37 -12.19
CA LYS A 110 -39.06 -18.98 -13.21
C LYS A 110 -38.76 -17.90 -14.25
N LYS A 111 -37.53 -17.38 -14.31
CA LYS A 111 -37.00 -16.71 -15.52
C LYS A 111 -35.51 -16.99 -15.62
N THR A 112 -35.18 -17.80 -16.64
CA THR A 112 -33.89 -17.99 -17.30
C THR A 112 -32.66 -18.19 -16.41
N HIS A 113 -32.00 -19.34 -16.57
CA HIS A 113 -30.55 -19.46 -16.31
C HIS A 113 -29.78 -18.50 -17.24
N GLY A 114 -29.96 -17.19 -17.03
CA GLY A 114 -29.06 -16.17 -17.53
C GLY A 114 -27.79 -16.35 -16.73
N LYS A 115 -26.81 -17.02 -17.34
CA LYS A 115 -25.44 -17.09 -16.81
C LYS A 115 -25.07 -15.66 -16.44
N SER A 116 -24.96 -15.35 -15.15
CA SER A 116 -24.54 -14.02 -14.69
C SER A 116 -23.30 -13.66 -15.49
N LEU A 117 -23.31 -12.52 -16.16
CA LEU A 117 -22.18 -12.09 -16.97
C LEU A 117 -20.92 -12.17 -16.09
N PRO A 118 -19.79 -12.72 -16.57
CA PRO A 118 -18.62 -12.98 -15.73
C PRO A 118 -18.19 -11.77 -14.88
N GLY A 119 -18.39 -10.56 -15.40
CA GLY A 119 -18.09 -9.30 -14.71
C GLY A 119 -18.96 -9.01 -13.49
N GLU A 120 -20.23 -9.41 -13.47
CA GLU A 120 -21.13 -9.19 -12.33
C GLU A 120 -20.72 -10.04 -11.14
N ARG A 121 -20.37 -11.32 -11.38
CA ARG A 121 -19.82 -12.21 -10.35
C ARG A 121 -18.52 -11.67 -9.78
N LEU A 122 -17.60 -11.24 -10.64
CA LEU A 122 -16.32 -10.65 -10.23
C LEU A 122 -16.49 -9.35 -9.44
N TYR A 123 -17.47 -8.52 -9.81
CA TYR A 123 -17.76 -7.28 -9.11
C TYR A 123 -18.22 -7.53 -7.66
N TYR A 124 -19.20 -8.42 -7.48
CA TYR A 124 -19.68 -8.77 -6.14
C TYR A 124 -18.60 -9.48 -5.30
N GLN A 125 -17.81 -10.35 -5.93
CA GLN A 125 -16.65 -10.96 -5.29
C GLN A 125 -15.65 -9.89 -4.81
N GLY A 126 -15.32 -8.92 -5.65
CA GLY A 126 -14.42 -7.81 -5.30
C GLY A 126 -14.96 -6.92 -4.17
N ILE A 127 -16.28 -6.67 -4.11
CA ILE A 127 -16.88 -5.95 -2.98
C ILE A 127 -16.69 -6.71 -1.67
N VAL A 128 -16.94 -8.02 -1.68
CA VAL A 128 -16.80 -8.86 -0.49
C VAL A 128 -15.34 -8.92 -0.04
N GLU A 129 -14.40 -9.17 -0.96
CA GLU A 129 -12.97 -9.18 -0.67
C GLU A 129 -12.47 -7.83 -0.14
N LYS A 130 -12.95 -6.71 -0.71
CA LYS A 130 -12.62 -5.37 -0.24
C LYS A 130 -13.08 -5.15 1.20
N LYS A 131 -14.32 -5.52 1.55
CA LYS A 131 -14.84 -5.41 2.92
C LYS A 131 -14.03 -6.24 3.91
N ILE A 132 -13.74 -7.50 3.56
CA ILE A 132 -12.94 -8.39 4.42
C ILE A 132 -11.55 -7.79 4.65
N LYS A 133 -10.93 -7.24 3.61
CA LYS A 133 -9.62 -6.59 3.72
C LYS A 133 -9.66 -5.35 4.61
N GLU A 134 -10.67 -4.49 4.44
CA GLU A 134 -10.86 -3.29 5.27
C GLU A 134 -11.09 -3.65 6.75
N GLU A 135 -11.90 -4.68 7.04
CA GLU A 135 -12.13 -5.18 8.40
C GLU A 135 -10.87 -5.78 9.04
N ASN A 136 -10.04 -6.49 8.26
CA ASN A 136 -8.78 -7.03 8.78
C ASN A 136 -7.78 -5.92 9.09
N VAL A 137 -7.68 -4.91 8.21
CA VAL A 137 -6.82 -3.75 8.44
C VAL A 137 -7.28 -2.97 9.67
N SER A 138 -8.59 -2.75 9.84
CA SER A 138 -9.10 -2.02 11.01
C SER A 138 -8.86 -2.77 12.31
N LYS A 139 -8.96 -4.11 12.31
CA LYS A 139 -8.61 -4.95 13.47
C LYS A 139 -7.14 -4.83 13.85
N ILE A 140 -6.23 -4.93 12.87
CA ILE A 140 -4.78 -4.81 13.10
C ILE A 140 -4.45 -3.43 13.68
N ILE A 141 -5.07 -2.37 13.16
CA ILE A 141 -4.88 -1.01 13.67
C ILE A 141 -5.38 -0.89 15.11
N ALA A 142 -6.61 -1.36 15.39
CA ALA A 142 -7.19 -1.30 16.72
C ALA A 142 -6.38 -2.10 17.75
N GLU A 143 -5.85 -3.26 17.37
CA GLU A 143 -4.96 -4.08 18.20
C GLU A 143 -3.66 -3.34 18.52
N ARG A 144 -3.01 -2.76 17.49
CA ARG A 144 -1.80 -1.95 17.67
C ARG A 144 -2.05 -0.72 18.56
N GLU A 145 -3.15 -0.01 18.33
CA GLU A 145 -3.53 1.14 19.16
C GLU A 145 -3.73 0.73 20.63
N ALA A 146 -4.36 -0.43 20.88
CA ALA A 146 -4.55 -0.95 22.22
C ALA A 146 -3.20 -1.31 22.88
N GLU A 147 -2.28 -1.93 22.15
CA GLU A 147 -0.91 -2.20 22.62
C GLU A 147 -0.15 -0.91 22.94
N GLU A 148 -0.23 0.10 22.07
CA GLU A 148 0.40 1.41 22.26
C GLU A 148 -0.17 2.13 23.50
N ILE A 149 -1.50 2.10 23.70
CA ILE A 149 -2.16 2.65 24.90
C ILE A 149 -1.75 1.89 26.17
N ASN A 150 -1.64 0.56 26.10
CA ASN A 150 -1.23 -0.27 27.23
C ASN A 150 0.22 0.02 27.65
N GLN A 151 1.10 0.23 26.68
CA GLN A 151 2.51 0.57 26.91
C GLN A 151 2.74 2.06 27.24
N ALA A 152 1.74 2.93 27.10
CA ALA A 152 1.88 4.34 27.42
C ALA A 152 2.18 4.56 28.91
N THR A 153 3.37 5.09 29.21
CA THR A 153 3.82 5.46 30.55
C THR A 153 3.18 6.77 31.05
N PHE A 154 2.71 7.60 30.12
CA PHE A 154 2.03 8.85 30.42
C PHE A 154 0.53 8.60 30.68
N ARG A 155 0.14 8.63 31.95
CA ARG A 155 -1.26 8.46 32.40
C ARG A 155 -1.77 9.73 33.04
N PRO A 156 -2.14 10.75 32.23
CA PRO A 156 -2.59 12.01 32.78
C PRO A 156 -3.89 11.79 33.57
N LYS A 157 -3.95 12.29 34.80
CA LYS A 157 -5.18 12.34 35.61
C LYS A 157 -6.08 13.45 35.07
N ILE A 158 -6.72 13.22 33.94
CA ILE A 158 -7.71 14.13 33.40
C ILE A 158 -9.02 13.87 34.15
N ASN A 159 -9.48 14.83 34.95
CA ASN A 159 -10.78 14.69 35.64
C ASN A 159 -11.88 14.49 34.60
N ARG A 160 -12.77 13.52 34.83
CA ARG A 160 -13.91 13.20 33.95
C ARG A 160 -14.85 14.39 33.70
N ASN A 161 -14.80 15.39 34.59
CA ASN A 161 -15.58 16.63 34.51
C ASN A 161 -14.93 17.71 33.61
N TYR A 162 -13.79 17.45 32.96
CA TYR A 162 -13.24 18.34 31.93
C TYR A 162 -13.90 18.18 30.55
N SER A 163 -14.93 17.34 30.43
CA SER A 163 -15.68 17.25 29.19
C SER A 163 -16.27 18.61 28.85
N SER A 164 -15.79 19.17 27.73
CA SER A 164 -16.49 20.19 26.93
C SER A 164 -16.72 21.56 27.59
N ARG A 165 -15.69 22.18 28.17
CA ARG A 165 -15.58 23.66 28.19
C ARG A 165 -14.50 24.08 27.19
N GLY A 166 -14.88 24.27 25.93
CA GLY A 166 -13.97 24.85 24.93
C GLY A 166 -14.04 24.29 23.50
N ILE A 167 -14.91 23.33 23.20
CA ILE A 167 -15.29 23.04 21.81
C ILE A 167 -16.75 23.42 21.66
N ASP A 168 -17.03 24.72 21.85
CA ASP A 168 -18.21 25.32 21.25
C ASP A 168 -18.08 25.13 19.74
N ASP A 169 -18.89 24.19 19.26
CA ASP A 169 -19.56 24.04 17.97
C ASP A 169 -19.34 25.14 16.90
N LYS A 170 -18.09 25.49 16.62
CA LYS A 170 -17.73 26.12 15.35
C LYS A 170 -17.49 25.01 14.36
N ARG A 171 -18.61 24.52 13.81
CA ARG A 171 -18.69 24.02 12.43
C ARG A 171 -18.26 25.12 11.44
N LEU A 172 -17.08 25.72 11.60
CA LEU A 172 -16.35 26.26 10.45
C LEU A 172 -16.02 25.02 9.62
N GLY A 173 -16.85 24.80 8.61
CA GLY A 173 -16.94 23.55 7.87
C GLY A 173 -15.56 23.08 7.44
N GLU A 174 -15.34 21.76 7.43
CA GLU A 174 -14.08 21.14 7.03
C GLU A 174 -13.45 21.74 5.76
N LYS A 175 -14.28 22.30 4.86
CA LYS A 175 -13.86 23.04 3.66
C LYS A 175 -12.98 24.25 3.97
N GLU A 176 -13.29 25.04 5.00
CA GLU A 176 -12.50 26.21 5.39
C GLU A 176 -11.18 25.82 6.05
N ILE A 177 -11.19 24.77 6.88
CA ILE A 177 -9.97 24.24 7.50
C ILE A 177 -9.05 23.66 6.42
N LYS A 178 -9.60 22.85 5.51
CA LYS A 178 -8.87 22.32 4.34
C LYS A 178 -8.35 23.46 3.45
N GLY A 179 -9.15 24.49 3.20
CA GLY A 179 -8.74 25.68 2.45
C GLY A 179 -7.56 26.40 3.09
N LYS A 180 -7.62 26.67 4.40
CA LYS A 180 -6.52 27.30 5.15
C LYS A 180 -5.24 26.46 5.11
N ILE A 181 -5.34 25.12 5.20
CA ILE A 181 -4.19 24.22 5.08
C ILE A 181 -3.58 24.28 3.68
N ILE A 182 -4.41 24.29 2.63
CA ILE A 182 -3.94 24.38 1.24
C ILE A 182 -3.21 25.71 1.02
N ILE A 183 -3.77 26.83 1.48
CA ILE A 183 -3.15 28.15 1.35
C ILE A 183 -1.79 28.18 2.08
N LYS A 184 -1.71 27.66 3.31
CA LYS A 184 -0.43 27.58 4.03
C LYS A 184 0.61 26.77 3.27
N ARG A 185 0.22 25.65 2.66
CA ARG A 185 1.14 24.82 1.84
C ARG A 185 1.63 25.57 0.61
N ILE A 186 0.74 26.30 -0.07
CA ILE A 186 1.11 27.13 -1.23
C ILE A 186 2.14 28.18 -0.82
N ASN A 187 1.88 28.92 0.27
CA ASN A 187 2.80 29.95 0.75
C ASN A 187 4.18 29.39 1.12
N ILE A 188 4.23 28.25 1.81
CA ILE A 188 5.49 27.57 2.14
C ILE A 188 6.25 27.17 0.88
N VAL A 189 5.57 26.60 -0.11
CA VAL A 189 6.19 26.22 -1.39
C VAL A 189 6.69 27.46 -2.14
N GLU A 190 5.95 28.56 -2.12
CA GLU A 190 6.38 29.82 -2.73
C GLU A 190 7.63 30.41 -2.05
N GLU A 191 7.71 30.37 -0.72
CA GLU A 191 8.91 30.81 0.02
C GLU A 191 10.12 29.92 -0.30
N ILE A 192 9.94 28.61 -0.37
CA ILE A 192 10.99 27.67 -0.76
C ILE A 192 11.43 27.93 -2.22
N MET A 193 10.48 28.17 -3.13
CA MET A 193 10.74 28.46 -4.55
C MET A 193 11.49 29.78 -4.74
N LYS A 194 11.20 30.82 -3.95
CA LYS A 194 11.94 32.10 -3.97
C LYS A 194 13.41 31.92 -3.61
N ASN A 195 13.69 31.02 -2.67
CA ASN A 195 15.04 30.71 -2.22
C ASN A 195 15.71 29.59 -3.03
N CYS A 196 15.05 29.05 -4.05
CA CYS A 196 15.59 27.96 -4.85
C CYS A 196 16.63 28.48 -5.85
N THR A 197 17.86 27.95 -5.77
CA THR A 197 18.97 28.27 -6.66
C THR A 197 18.84 27.59 -8.04
N PHE A 198 18.02 26.54 -8.13
CA PHE A 198 17.77 25.82 -9.36
C PHE A 198 16.68 26.51 -10.20
N LYS A 199 17.09 27.15 -11.31
CA LYS A 199 16.21 27.83 -12.26
C LYS A 199 16.26 27.13 -13.62
N PRO A 200 15.50 26.03 -13.82
CA PRO A 200 15.54 25.31 -15.07
C PRO A 200 15.00 26.18 -16.20
N SER A 201 15.71 26.22 -17.33
CA SER A 201 15.19 26.82 -18.56
C SER A 201 14.14 25.89 -19.16
N VAL A 202 12.86 26.20 -18.92
CA VAL A 202 11.75 25.43 -19.50
C VAL A 202 11.28 26.12 -20.77
N ASN A 203 11.15 25.35 -21.86
CA ASN A 203 10.63 25.85 -23.12
C ASN A 203 9.18 26.37 -22.94
N LYS A 204 8.92 27.60 -23.38
CA LYS A 204 7.59 28.23 -23.34
C LYS A 204 6.51 27.36 -23.98
N MET A 205 6.85 26.62 -25.04
CA MET A 205 5.92 25.71 -25.72
C MET A 205 5.48 24.55 -24.83
N SER A 206 6.38 24.01 -24.00
CA SER A 206 6.06 22.94 -23.04
C SER A 206 5.04 23.40 -22.01
N LEU A 207 5.22 24.61 -21.46
CA LEU A 207 4.30 25.20 -20.49
C LEU A 207 2.89 25.42 -21.06
N LEU A 208 2.78 25.76 -22.35
CA LEU A 208 1.49 25.90 -23.02
C LEU A 208 0.78 24.55 -23.21
N MET A 209 1.52 23.51 -23.58
CA MET A 209 0.98 22.16 -23.76
C MET A 209 0.45 21.57 -22.45
N ASP A 210 1.15 21.79 -21.34
CA ASP A 210 0.70 21.32 -20.03
C ASP A 210 -0.57 22.03 -19.57
N LYS A 211 -0.69 23.34 -19.83
CA LYS A 211 -1.91 24.11 -19.56
C LYS A 211 -3.11 23.63 -20.40
N ALA A 212 -2.88 23.27 -21.66
CA ALA A 212 -3.93 22.74 -22.53
C ALA A 212 -4.42 21.35 -22.06
N ARG A 213 -3.51 20.46 -21.69
CA ARG A 213 -3.83 19.11 -21.17
C ARG A 213 -4.71 19.11 -19.92
N ILE A 214 -4.55 20.10 -19.05
CA ILE A 214 -5.32 20.19 -17.80
C ILE A 214 -6.77 20.64 -18.07
N LYS A 215 -7.00 21.54 -19.03
CA LYS A 215 -8.35 22.02 -19.37
C LYS A 215 -9.22 20.93 -20.00
N GLU A 216 -8.65 20.06 -20.83
CA GLU A 216 -9.41 19.03 -21.54
C GLU A 216 -9.66 17.76 -20.70
N LYS A 217 -8.73 17.39 -19.80
CA LYS A 217 -8.84 16.15 -19.01
C LYS A 217 -10.14 16.04 -18.20
N ASN A 218 -10.64 17.16 -17.70
CA ASN A 218 -11.85 17.19 -16.86
C ASN A 218 -13.12 17.51 -17.66
N LEU A 219 -12.99 17.99 -18.90
CA LEU A 219 -14.13 18.36 -19.73
C LEU A 219 -14.97 17.12 -20.10
N HIS A 220 -14.31 16.01 -20.45
CA HIS A 220 -14.98 14.74 -20.75
C HIS A 220 -15.73 14.16 -19.54
N LEU A 221 -15.22 14.33 -18.32
CA LEU A 221 -15.90 13.91 -17.10
C LEU A 221 -17.19 14.71 -16.87
N TYR A 222 -17.15 16.03 -17.09
CA TYR A 222 -18.33 16.90 -17.02
C TYR A 222 -19.38 16.54 -18.07
N LEU A 223 -18.97 16.35 -19.33
CA LEU A 223 -19.88 15.98 -20.42
C LEU A 223 -20.53 14.60 -20.20
N ASN A 224 -19.79 13.62 -19.68
CA ASN A 224 -20.34 12.31 -19.36
C ASN A 224 -21.32 12.33 -18.16
N PHE A 225 -21.03 13.14 -17.14
CA PHE A 225 -21.96 13.32 -16.03
C PHE A 225 -23.28 13.94 -16.53
N ARG A 226 -23.17 15.00 -17.34
CA ARG A 226 -24.33 15.68 -17.93
C ARG A 226 -25.18 14.76 -18.80
N ARG A 227 -24.53 13.95 -19.65
CA ARG A 227 -25.21 12.94 -20.47
C ARG A 227 -26.00 11.95 -19.61
N ARG A 228 -25.41 11.45 -18.51
CA ARG A 228 -26.10 10.55 -17.59
C ARG A 228 -27.30 11.21 -16.90
N THR A 229 -27.21 12.49 -16.53
CA THR A 229 -28.32 13.20 -15.90
C THR A 229 -29.45 13.53 -16.86
N GLU A 230 -29.14 13.82 -18.13
CA GLU A 230 -30.13 14.16 -19.16
C GLU A 230 -30.77 12.90 -19.80
N GLU A 231 -30.03 11.79 -19.93
CA GLU A 231 -30.54 10.53 -20.51
C GLU A 231 -31.24 9.61 -19.49
N SER A 232 -31.16 9.90 -18.20
CA SER A 232 -31.91 9.15 -17.19
C SER A 232 -33.37 9.57 -17.25
N PRO A 233 -34.33 8.70 -17.64
CA PRO A 233 -35.73 9.05 -17.54
C PRO A 233 -36.05 9.37 -16.07
N PRO A 234 -36.91 10.37 -15.80
CA PRO A 234 -37.31 10.68 -14.44
C PRO A 234 -37.80 9.38 -13.80
N ARG A 235 -37.24 9.02 -12.64
CA ARG A 235 -37.73 7.90 -11.84
C ARG A 235 -39.21 8.16 -11.57
N THR A 236 -40.08 7.50 -12.31
CA THR A 236 -41.51 7.53 -12.08
C THR A 236 -41.77 6.78 -10.78
N THR A 237 -41.68 7.49 -9.66
CA THR A 237 -42.23 7.04 -8.38
C THR A 237 -43.74 7.20 -8.43
N ASP A 238 -44.40 6.45 -9.30
CA ASP A 238 -45.86 6.42 -9.36
C ASP A 238 -46.33 4.98 -9.60
N ARG A 239 -46.17 4.15 -8.56
CA ARG A 239 -46.96 2.93 -8.42
C ARG A 239 -48.18 3.28 -7.56
N LYS A 240 -49.22 3.81 -8.21
CA LYS A 240 -50.58 3.84 -7.67
C LYS A 240 -50.93 2.45 -7.14
N ARG A 241 -51.11 2.33 -5.83
CA ARG A 241 -51.82 1.22 -5.20
C ARG A 241 -53.24 1.25 -5.75
N GLN A 242 -53.53 0.46 -6.78
CA GLN A 242 -54.92 0.12 -7.09
C GLN A 242 -55.41 -0.88 -6.06
N GLY A 243 -56.54 -0.53 -5.44
CA GLY A 243 -57.15 -1.27 -4.35
C GLY A 243 -57.57 -2.68 -4.74
N LYS A 244 -57.51 -3.58 -3.77
CA LYS A 244 -58.29 -4.81 -3.77
C LYS A 244 -59.48 -4.58 -2.85
N ASN A 245 -60.65 -4.39 -3.45
CA ASN A 245 -61.94 -4.75 -2.87
C ASN A 245 -62.46 -5.93 -3.70
N VAL A 246 -62.46 -7.12 -3.12
CA VAL A 246 -63.53 -8.14 -3.18
C VAL A 246 -63.37 -9.00 -1.92
#